data_AF-A0A6U2SC08-F1
#
_entry.id   AF-A0A6U2SC08-F1
#
_cell.length_a   1.000
_cell.length_b   1.000
_cell.length_c   1.000
_cell.angle_alpha   90.00
_cell.angle_beta   90.00
_cell.angle_gamma   90.00
#
_symmetry.space_group_name_H-M   'P 1'
#
loop_
_entity.id
_entity.type
_entity.pdbx_description
1 polymer ?
#
loop_
_entity_poly.entity_id
_entity_poly.type
_entity_poly.pdbx_seq_one_letter_code
_entity_poly.pdbx_strand_id
1 'polypeptide(L)'
;MSVDYCQVPAFYSAFKAAVPLSCLEDSTICAYFYAALMMIDASVQGDSKQLEELKPPSRMTISYRSTLTRRLLEAKTREKLAVGSSSSHRPTKTYYQGFVPGVTRSFREAFEDLCNQNGLLLQPRMGQNTKKDGKQVFECGNKNVPIYFDADIIFALQEKEWRPISVDALMLMAK
;
A
#
# COMPACT_ATOMS: atom_id res chain seq x y z
N MET A 1 22.79 -25.39 -31.39
CA MET A 1 23.70 -25.39 -30.24
C MET A 1 23.21 -26.46 -29.28
N SER A 2 24.00 -27.51 -29.03
CA SER A 2 23.62 -28.56 -28.07
C SER A 2 23.82 -28.02 -26.66
N VAL A 3 22.75 -27.93 -25.88
CA VAL A 3 22.82 -27.55 -24.47
C VAL A 3 23.53 -28.67 -23.71
N ASP A 4 24.62 -28.35 -23.03
CA ASP A 4 25.37 -29.30 -22.21
C ASP A 4 24.66 -29.49 -20.86
N TYR A 5 23.73 -30.44 -20.83
CA TYR A 5 22.89 -30.74 -19.66
C TYR A 5 23.71 -31.20 -18.43
N CYS A 6 24.99 -31.56 -18.59
CA CYS A 6 25.85 -31.96 -17.46
C CYS A 6 26.18 -30.80 -16.52
N GLN A 7 26.10 -29.56 -17.00
CA GLN A 7 26.39 -28.37 -16.19
C GLN A 7 25.19 -27.91 -15.35
N VAL A 8 23.99 -28.37 -15.70
CA VAL A 8 22.74 -27.98 -15.03
C VAL A 8 22.73 -28.47 -13.57
N PRO A 9 23.01 -29.75 -13.25
CA PRO A 9 23.10 -30.21 -11.86
C PRO A 9 24.18 -29.50 -11.03
N ALA A 10 25.32 -29.17 -11.65
CA ALA A 10 26.41 -28.44 -11.01
C ALA A 10 25.98 -27.00 -10.65
N PHE A 11 25.28 -26.32 -11.56
CA PHE A 11 24.70 -25.01 -11.30
C PHE A 11 23.67 -25.07 -10.16
N TYR A 12 22.71 -26.01 -10.21
CA TYR A 12 21.67 -26.13 -9.18
C TYR A 12 22.23 -26.45 -7.80
N SER A 13 23.23 -27.34 -7.71
CA SER A 13 23.88 -27.67 -6.45
C SER A 13 24.69 -26.51 -5.87
N ALA A 14 25.47 -25.81 -6.71
CA ALA A 14 26.22 -24.63 -6.29
C ALA A 14 25.28 -23.48 -5.86
N PHE A 15 24.20 -23.25 -6.62
CA PHE A 15 23.20 -22.25 -6.32
C PHE A 15 22.50 -22.54 -4.98
N LYS A 16 22.06 -23.78 -4.76
CA LYS A 16 21.44 -24.19 -3.50
C LYS A 16 22.39 -24.04 -2.31
N ALA A 17 23.68 -24.31 -2.50
CA ALA A 17 24.69 -24.14 -1.46
C ALA A 17 25.00 -22.65 -1.18
N ALA A 18 24.83 -21.76 -2.15
CA ALA A 18 25.06 -20.33 -2.00
C ALA A 18 23.92 -19.58 -1.28
N VAL A 19 22.72 -20.16 -1.20
CA VAL A 19 21.56 -19.54 -0.55
C VAL A 19 21.57 -19.85 0.95
N PRO A 20 21.64 -18.85 1.85
CA PRO A 20 21.55 -19.07 3.29
C PRO A 20 20.22 -19.73 3.68
N LEU A 21 20.26 -20.69 4.59
CA LEU A 21 19.05 -21.40 5.06
C LEU A 21 18.01 -20.44 5.67
N SER A 22 18.45 -19.35 6.30
CA SER A 22 17.58 -18.29 6.82
C SER A 22 16.76 -17.59 5.73
N CYS A 23 17.25 -17.55 4.49
CA CYS A 23 16.50 -17.00 3.35
C CYS A 23 15.39 -17.94 2.87
N LEU A 24 15.50 -19.24 3.14
CA LEU A 24 14.48 -20.23 2.78
C LEU A 24 13.30 -20.24 3.75
N GLU A 25 13.45 -19.66 4.94
CA GLU A 25 12.35 -19.46 5.89
C GLU A 25 11.36 -18.38 5.42
N ASP A 26 11.82 -17.41 4.62
CA ASP A 26 10.97 -16.37 4.04
C ASP A 26 10.27 -16.90 2.77
N SER A 27 8.96 -17.14 2.88
CA SER A 27 8.13 -17.61 1.77
C SER A 27 8.16 -16.68 0.55
N THR A 28 8.43 -15.39 0.73
CA THR A 28 8.56 -14.43 -0.37
C THR A 28 9.83 -14.69 -1.18
N ILE A 29 10.94 -14.93 -0.47
CA ILE A 29 12.23 -15.19 -1.09
C ILE A 29 12.19 -16.53 -1.84
N CYS A 30 11.59 -17.56 -1.24
CA CYS A 30 11.32 -18.83 -1.90
C CYS A 30 10.49 -18.67 -3.18
N ALA A 31 9.45 -17.83 -3.16
CA ALA A 31 8.63 -17.57 -4.34
C ALA A 31 9.43 -16.89 -5.48
N TYR A 32 10.33 -15.95 -5.16
CA TYR A 32 11.19 -15.33 -6.16
C TYR A 32 12.20 -16.32 -6.74
N PHE A 33 12.79 -17.17 -5.90
CA PHE A 33 13.69 -18.22 -6.37
C PHE A 33 12.97 -19.22 -7.29
N TYR A 34 11.79 -19.66 -6.90
CA TYR A 34 10.96 -20.54 -7.72
C TYR A 34 10.60 -19.90 -9.07
N ALA A 35 10.21 -18.62 -9.08
CA ALA A 35 9.94 -17.88 -10.31
C ALA A 35 11.17 -17.81 -11.22
N ALA A 36 12.37 -17.58 -10.68
CA ALA A 36 13.60 -17.57 -11.45
C ALA A 36 13.91 -18.94 -12.09
N LEU A 37 13.68 -20.04 -11.35
CA LEU A 37 13.83 -21.40 -11.90
C LEU A 37 12.82 -21.68 -13.01
N MET A 38 11.59 -21.23 -12.84
CA MET A 38 10.55 -21.33 -13.86
C MET A 38 10.86 -20.51 -15.12
N MET A 39 11.48 -19.34 -14.98
CA MET A 39 11.94 -18.56 -16.13
C MET A 39 13.04 -19.29 -16.90
N ILE A 40 13.96 -19.97 -16.21
CA ILE A 40 15.00 -20.78 -16.84
C ILE A 40 14.34 -21.95 -17.60
N ASP A 41 13.41 -22.66 -16.98
CA ASP A 41 12.68 -23.75 -17.63
C ASP A 41 11.89 -23.28 -18.86
N ALA A 42 11.11 -22.20 -18.73
CA ALA A 42 10.39 -21.58 -19.84
C ALA A 42 11.32 -21.13 -20.98
N SER A 43 12.52 -20.64 -20.65
CA SER A 43 13.51 -20.24 -21.66
C SER A 43 14.09 -21.42 -22.43
N VAL A 44 14.26 -22.59 -21.77
CA VAL A 44 14.72 -23.83 -22.40
C VAL A 44 13.63 -24.43 -23.29
N GLN A 45 12.38 -24.34 -22.85
CA GLN A 45 11.20 -24.79 -23.60
C GLN A 45 10.79 -23.83 -24.73
N GLY A 46 11.30 -22.60 -24.73
CA GLY A 46 10.94 -21.56 -25.69
C GLY A 46 9.54 -20.97 -25.49
N ASP A 47 8.94 -21.13 -24.30
CA ASP A 47 7.61 -20.59 -23.97
C ASP A 47 7.70 -19.10 -23.61
N SER A 48 7.54 -18.26 -24.63
CA SER A 48 7.59 -16.81 -24.52
C SER A 48 6.43 -16.21 -23.73
N LYS A 49 5.28 -16.90 -23.64
CA LYS A 49 4.12 -16.41 -22.89
C LYS A 49 4.35 -16.58 -21.39
N GLN A 50 4.83 -17.75 -20.99
CA GLN A 50 5.18 -18.03 -19.60
C GLN A 50 6.31 -17.12 -19.11
N LEU A 51 7.26 -16.78 -20.00
CA LEU A 51 8.35 -15.87 -19.68
C LEU A 51 7.89 -14.43 -19.40
N GLU A 52 6.89 -13.92 -20.14
CA GLU A 52 6.32 -12.60 -19.89
C GLU A 52 5.44 -12.57 -18.63
N GLU A 53 4.73 -13.66 -18.31
CA GLU A 53 3.95 -13.77 -17.06
C GLU A 53 4.83 -13.84 -15.80
N LEU A 54 5.99 -14.50 -15.89
CA LEU A 54 6.94 -14.64 -14.79
C LEU A 54 7.86 -13.43 -14.60
N LYS A 55 7.82 -12.47 -15.53
CA LYS A 55 8.69 -11.30 -15.51
C LYS A 55 8.39 -10.47 -14.27
N PRO A 56 9.41 -10.15 -13.46
CA PRO A 56 9.18 -9.31 -12.29
C PRO A 56 8.62 -7.95 -12.74
N PRO A 57 7.62 -7.40 -12.03
CA PRO A 57 7.08 -6.09 -12.35
C PRO A 57 8.21 -5.06 -12.44
N SER A 58 8.08 -4.11 -13.37
CA SER A 58 9.07 -3.04 -13.55
C SER A 58 9.42 -2.37 -12.23
N ARG A 59 10.67 -1.95 -12.04
CA ARG A 59 11.07 -1.18 -10.85
C ARG A 59 10.25 0.11 -10.67
N MET A 60 9.66 0.63 -11.76
CA MET A 60 8.74 1.77 -11.72
C MET A 60 7.34 1.42 -11.18
N THR A 61 6.95 0.14 -11.21
CA THR A 61 5.67 -0.35 -10.68
C THR A 61 5.83 -1.03 -9.31
N ILE A 62 7.06 -1.43 -8.93
CA ILE A 62 7.39 -1.94 -7.60
C ILE A 62 7.61 -0.76 -6.65
N SER A 63 6.61 -0.48 -5.82
CA SER A 63 6.77 0.43 -4.68
C SER A 63 7.10 -0.39 -3.43
N TYR A 64 8.15 0.00 -2.69
CA TYR A 64 8.42 -0.58 -1.37
C TYR A 64 7.16 -0.58 -0.49
N ARG A 65 6.35 0.48 -0.61
CA ARG A 65 5.06 0.63 0.04
C ARG A 65 4.07 -0.48 -0.32
N SER A 66 3.92 -0.86 -1.59
CA SER A 66 2.98 -1.92 -2.00
C SER A 66 3.44 -3.31 -1.56
N THR A 67 4.76 -3.58 -1.59
CA THR A 67 5.31 -4.84 -1.08
C THR A 67 5.13 -5.00 0.42
N LEU A 68 5.24 -3.90 1.18
CA LEU A 68 5.11 -3.88 2.63
C LEU A 68 3.63 -4.03 3.05
N THR A 69 2.71 -3.34 2.36
CA THR A 69 1.26 -3.55 2.53
C THR A 69 0.86 -4.99 2.25
N ARG A 70 1.39 -5.61 1.18
CA ARG A 70 1.13 -7.04 0.87
C ARG A 70 1.60 -7.97 1.99
N ARG A 71 2.84 -7.81 2.47
CA ARG A 71 3.41 -8.63 3.56
C ARG A 71 2.59 -8.56 4.84
N LEU A 72 2.14 -7.35 5.21
CA LEU A 72 1.27 -7.15 6.37
C LEU A 72 -0.10 -7.83 6.20
N LEU A 73 -0.66 -7.81 4.99
CA LEU A 73 -1.96 -8.42 4.69
C LEU A 73 -1.87 -9.95 4.69
N GLU A 74 -0.80 -10.52 4.13
CA GLU A 74 -0.52 -11.96 4.17
C GLU A 74 -0.31 -12.46 5.60
N ALA A 75 0.44 -11.73 6.45
CA ALA A 75 0.63 -12.06 7.86
C ALA A 75 -0.70 -12.08 8.64
N LYS A 76 -1.54 -11.07 8.44
CA LYS A 76 -2.88 -11.00 9.06
C LYS A 76 -3.82 -12.09 8.58
N THR A 77 -3.69 -12.51 7.32
CA THR A 77 -4.51 -13.60 6.76
C THR A 77 -4.07 -14.94 7.36
N ARG A 78 -2.76 -15.16 7.56
CA ARG A 78 -2.25 -16.33 8.28
C ARG A 78 -2.74 -16.38 9.73
N GLU A 79 -2.75 -15.26 10.45
CA GLU A 79 -3.31 -15.19 11.81
C GLU A 79 -4.82 -15.48 11.84
N LYS A 80 -5.59 -14.95 10.87
CA LYS A 80 -7.03 -15.23 10.76
C LYS A 80 -7.35 -16.67 10.39
N LEU A 81 -6.49 -17.35 9.65
CA LEU A 81 -6.67 -18.76 9.32
C LEU A 81 -6.27 -19.68 10.49
N ALA A 82 -5.36 -19.22 11.36
CA ALA A 82 -4.99 -19.92 12.59
C ALA A 82 -6.04 -19.79 13.72
N VAL A 83 -6.83 -18.71 13.72
CA VAL A 83 -7.90 -18.47 14.71
C VAL A 83 -9.26 -18.71 14.03
N GLY A 84 -9.82 -19.90 14.25
CA GLY A 84 -11.02 -20.42 13.62
C GLY A 84 -12.14 -19.40 13.34
N SER A 85 -12.62 -19.45 12.10
CA SER A 85 -13.76 -18.72 11.56
C SER A 85 -14.97 -18.72 12.51
N SER A 86 -15.41 -17.55 12.94
CA SER A 86 -16.78 -17.37 13.42
C SER A 86 -17.24 -15.90 13.35
N SER A 87 -18.52 -15.75 12.99
CA SER A 87 -19.34 -14.53 13.04
C SER A 87 -19.31 -13.58 11.83
N SER A 88 -20.19 -13.91 10.88
CA SER A 88 -21.01 -12.98 10.11
C SER A 88 -21.76 -12.01 11.03
N HIS A 89 -21.38 -10.74 11.09
CA HIS A 89 -22.27 -9.62 11.43
C HIS A 89 -21.81 -8.39 10.65
N ARG A 90 -22.69 -7.83 9.80
CA ARG A 90 -22.55 -6.47 9.28
C ARG A 90 -22.91 -5.50 10.40
N PRO A 91 -22.07 -4.51 10.74
CA PRO A 91 -22.54 -3.31 11.40
C PRO A 91 -22.33 -2.08 10.53
N THR A 92 -23.36 -1.26 10.57
CA THR A 92 -23.48 0.12 10.12
C THR A 92 -22.23 0.94 10.48
N LYS A 93 -21.67 1.63 9.48
CA LYS A 93 -20.43 2.43 9.62
C LYS A 93 -20.65 3.65 10.50
N THR A 94 -20.48 3.47 11.80
CA THR A 94 -20.13 4.55 12.72
C THR A 94 -18.61 4.71 12.65
N TYR A 95 -18.14 5.88 12.22
CA TYR A 95 -16.71 6.25 12.13
C TYR A 95 -16.12 6.40 13.54
N TYR A 96 -15.84 5.28 14.19
CA TYR A 96 -14.86 5.17 15.26
C TYR A 96 -14.18 3.83 15.08
N GLN A 97 -13.20 3.77 14.18
CA GLN A 97 -12.34 2.60 14.08
C GLN A 97 -11.02 2.92 14.75
N GLY A 98 -10.90 2.40 15.97
CA GLY A 98 -9.64 2.31 16.69
C GLY A 98 -8.55 1.73 15.81
N PHE A 99 -7.33 2.18 16.10
CA PHE A 99 -6.08 1.78 15.47
C PHE A 99 -6.05 0.27 15.16
N VAL A 100 -6.10 -0.07 13.87
CA VAL A 100 -5.92 -1.44 13.39
C VAL A 100 -4.45 -1.56 12.97
N PRO A 101 -3.59 -2.30 13.69
CA PRO A 101 -2.21 -2.49 13.29
C PRO A 101 -2.18 -3.13 11.89
N GLY A 102 -1.44 -2.52 10.96
CA GLY A 102 -1.23 -3.05 9.61
C GLY A 102 -2.14 -2.50 8.50
N VAL A 103 -3.01 -1.52 8.76
CA VAL A 103 -3.64 -0.72 7.70
C VAL A 103 -2.74 0.48 7.41
N THR A 104 -2.13 0.55 6.21
CA THR A 104 -1.41 1.76 5.78
C THR A 104 -2.40 2.92 5.74
N ARG A 105 -2.25 3.88 6.66
CA ARG A 105 -3.08 5.07 6.74
C ARG A 105 -3.07 5.81 5.41
N SER A 106 -4.25 6.17 4.92
CA SER A 106 -4.35 7.11 3.80
C SER A 106 -3.75 8.48 4.19
N PHE A 107 -3.30 9.28 3.22
CA PHE A 107 -2.82 10.65 3.50
C PHE A 107 -3.85 11.45 4.30
N ARG A 108 -5.13 11.27 3.94
CA ARG A 108 -6.26 11.82 4.68
C ARG A 108 -6.32 11.35 6.13
N GLU A 109 -6.18 10.06 6.40
CA GLU A 109 -6.18 9.53 7.77
C GLU A 109 -4.99 10.08 8.58
N ALA A 110 -3.79 10.11 7.98
CA ALA A 110 -2.61 10.68 8.64
C ALA A 110 -2.79 12.17 8.96
N PHE A 111 -3.42 12.92 8.06
CA PHE A 111 -3.76 14.32 8.29
C PHE A 111 -4.83 14.47 9.38
N GLU A 112 -5.85 13.61 9.38
CA GLU A 112 -6.91 13.60 10.40
C GLU A 112 -6.34 13.29 11.80
N ASP A 113 -5.44 12.32 11.93
CA ASP A 113 -4.72 12.06 13.18
C ASP A 113 -3.90 13.26 13.65
N LEU A 114 -3.25 13.96 12.70
CA LEU A 114 -2.47 15.15 13.02
C LEU A 114 -3.37 16.30 13.50
N CYS A 115 -4.53 16.49 12.87
CA CYS A 115 -5.55 17.43 13.35
C CYS A 115 -5.97 17.07 14.77
N ASN A 116 -6.30 15.80 15.03
CA ASN A 116 -6.71 15.32 16.36
C ASN A 116 -5.62 15.56 17.43
N GLN A 117 -4.34 15.33 17.09
CA GLN A 117 -3.21 15.62 17.98
C GLN A 117 -3.06 17.11 18.31
N ASN A 118 -3.46 18.00 17.39
CA ASN A 118 -3.44 19.45 17.57
C ASN A 118 -4.75 20.01 18.13
N GLY A 119 -5.71 19.15 18.52
CA GLY A 119 -7.02 19.56 19.00
C GLY A 119 -7.91 20.19 17.91
N LEU A 120 -7.62 19.92 16.64
CA LEU A 120 -8.39 20.37 15.49
C LEU A 120 -9.28 19.24 15.01
N LEU A 121 -10.51 19.57 14.63
CA LEU A 121 -11.48 18.60 14.15
C LEU A 121 -11.65 18.75 12.64
N LEU A 122 -11.65 17.63 11.92
CA LEU A 122 -11.86 17.58 10.48
C LEU A 122 -13.25 17.02 10.19
N GLN A 123 -14.15 17.82 9.61
CA GLN A 123 -15.53 17.41 9.33
C GLN A 123 -15.86 17.54 7.85
N PRO A 124 -16.66 16.63 7.26
CA PRO A 124 -17.18 16.85 5.92
C PRO A 124 -18.10 18.07 5.94
N ARG A 125 -17.92 18.97 4.98
CA ARG A 125 -18.80 20.13 4.83
C ARG A 125 -20.21 19.68 4.49
N MET A 126 -21.19 20.20 5.19
CA MET A 126 -22.62 19.92 4.98
C MET A 126 -23.31 21.13 4.34
N GLY A 127 -24.21 20.92 3.38
CA GLY A 127 -25.01 21.99 2.76
C GLY A 127 -24.63 22.31 1.30
N GLN A 128 -24.36 23.59 1.00
CA GLN A 128 -23.97 24.05 -0.35
C GLN A 128 -22.44 24.01 -0.52
N ASN A 129 -21.96 23.83 -1.76
CA ASN A 129 -20.52 23.73 -2.10
C ASN A 129 -19.78 22.60 -1.36
N THR A 130 -20.44 21.45 -1.20
CA THR A 130 -19.88 20.25 -0.56
C THR A 130 -18.84 19.53 -1.41
N LYS A 131 -18.76 19.88 -2.70
CA LYS A 131 -17.79 19.33 -3.63
C LYS A 131 -17.09 20.43 -4.42
N LYS A 132 -15.80 20.22 -4.69
CA LYS A 132 -14.99 20.99 -5.63
C LYS A 132 -14.41 20.01 -6.64
N ASP A 133 -14.72 20.21 -7.92
CA ASP A 133 -14.25 19.34 -9.03
C ASP A 133 -14.54 17.85 -8.78
N GLY A 134 -15.71 17.56 -8.20
CA GLY A 134 -16.14 16.21 -7.83
C GLY A 134 -15.56 15.66 -6.51
N LYS A 135 -14.58 16.33 -5.90
CA LYS A 135 -13.92 15.96 -4.64
C LYS A 135 -14.67 16.54 -3.45
N GLN A 136 -14.75 15.78 -2.36
CA GLN A 136 -15.41 16.21 -1.12
C GLN A 136 -14.63 17.34 -0.44
N VAL A 137 -15.36 18.38 -0.04
CA VAL A 137 -14.85 19.47 0.79
C VAL A 137 -15.06 19.14 2.27
N PHE A 138 -14.05 19.43 3.08
CA PHE A 138 -14.01 19.30 4.53
C PHE A 138 -13.81 20.68 5.18
N GLU A 139 -14.20 20.81 6.44
CA GLU A 139 -13.95 21.94 7.30
C GLU A 139 -12.96 21.51 8.37
N CYS A 140 -11.90 22.29 8.55
CA CYS A 140 -10.78 21.96 9.44
C CYS A 140 -10.64 23.00 10.56
N GLY A 141 -10.63 22.51 11.80
CA GLY A 141 -10.36 23.30 13.00
C GLY A 141 -11.47 24.25 13.42
N ASN A 142 -11.18 25.11 14.41
CA ASN A 142 -12.17 26.01 15.02
C ASN A 142 -12.65 27.11 14.07
N LYS A 143 -11.80 27.48 13.11
CA LYS A 143 -12.13 28.48 12.08
C LYS A 143 -12.87 27.89 10.88
N ASN A 144 -13.22 26.60 10.92
CA ASN A 144 -13.93 25.89 9.85
C ASN A 144 -13.31 26.12 8.47
N VAL A 145 -11.97 26.04 8.37
CA VAL A 145 -11.25 26.34 7.14
C VAL A 145 -11.66 25.31 6.06
N PRO A 146 -12.26 25.73 4.93
CA PRO A 146 -12.66 24.80 3.89
C PRO A 146 -11.43 24.24 3.18
N ILE A 147 -11.29 22.92 3.16
CA ILE A 147 -10.21 22.21 2.49
C ILE A 147 -10.75 21.08 1.61
N TYR A 148 -10.02 20.72 0.54
CA TYR A 148 -10.23 19.45 -0.15
C TYR A 148 -8.88 18.79 -0.44
N PHE A 149 -8.94 17.49 -0.70
CA PHE A 149 -7.77 16.68 -1.00
C PHE A 149 -7.70 16.37 -2.49
N ASP A 150 -6.52 16.54 -3.07
CA ASP A 150 -6.20 16.05 -4.41
C ASP A 150 -4.92 15.24 -4.36
N ALA A 151 -5.03 13.92 -4.58
CA ALA A 151 -3.98 12.96 -4.29
C ALA A 151 -3.40 13.18 -2.87
N ASP A 152 -2.13 13.59 -2.77
CA ASP A 152 -1.42 13.83 -1.51
C ASP A 152 -1.20 15.34 -1.24
N ILE A 153 -2.02 16.22 -1.84
CA ILE A 153 -1.95 17.68 -1.68
C ILE A 153 -3.26 18.20 -1.06
N ILE A 154 -3.12 19.12 -0.10
CA ILE A 154 -4.24 19.81 0.53
C ILE A 154 -4.42 21.16 -0.13
N PHE A 155 -5.65 21.45 -0.56
CA PHE A 155 -6.06 22.75 -1.05
C PHE A 155 -6.97 23.40 -0.02
N ALA A 156 -6.67 24.65 0.34
CA ALA A 156 -7.50 25.46 1.22
C ALA A 156 -8.13 26.62 0.45
N LEU A 157 -9.35 27.01 0.84
CA LEU A 157 -10.01 28.18 0.28
C LEU A 157 -9.49 29.45 0.96
N GLN A 158 -8.70 30.24 0.24
CA GLN A 158 -8.16 31.53 0.67
C GLN A 158 -8.71 32.64 -0.22
N GLU A 159 -9.29 33.69 0.34
CA GLU A 159 -9.73 34.88 -0.42
C GLU A 159 -10.59 34.56 -1.66
N LYS A 160 -11.37 33.46 -1.61
CA LYS A 160 -12.22 32.89 -2.68
C LYS A 160 -11.50 32.05 -3.74
N GLU A 161 -10.21 31.82 -3.63
CA GLU A 161 -9.44 30.92 -4.49
C GLU A 161 -8.96 29.68 -3.74
N TRP A 162 -8.94 28.54 -4.43
CA TRP A 162 -8.38 27.31 -3.89
C TRP A 162 -6.88 27.27 -4.17
N ARG A 163 -6.07 27.25 -3.11
CA ARG A 163 -4.60 27.25 -3.22
C ARG A 163 -4.01 26.04 -2.48
N PRO A 164 -2.97 25.41 -3.03
CA PRO A 164 -2.25 24.36 -2.31
C PRO A 164 -1.58 24.98 -1.08
N ILE A 165 -1.69 24.31 0.06
CA ILE A 165 -1.18 24.79 1.34
C ILE A 165 -0.35 23.70 2.03
N SER A 166 0.73 24.11 2.72
CA SER A 166 1.46 23.19 3.59
C SER A 166 0.64 22.85 4.83
N VAL A 167 0.89 21.67 5.39
CA VAL A 167 0.22 21.22 6.61
C VAL A 167 0.47 22.19 7.76
N ASP A 168 1.71 22.64 7.96
CA ASP A 168 2.06 23.58 9.04
C ASP A 168 1.32 24.92 8.92
N ALA A 169 1.24 25.47 7.71
CA ALA A 169 0.51 26.70 7.46
C ALA A 169 -1.00 26.52 7.69
N LEU A 170 -1.56 25.37 7.29
CA LEU A 170 -2.95 25.05 7.55
C LEU A 170 -3.25 24.90 9.04
N MET A 171 -2.36 24.28 9.82
CA MET A 171 -2.50 24.14 11.27
C MET A 171 -2.51 25.51 11.98
N LEU A 172 -1.70 26.46 11.51
CA LEU A 172 -1.71 27.85 12.00
C LEU A 172 -3.02 28.57 11.62
N MET A 173 -3.53 28.33 10.41
CA MET A 173 -4.76 28.94 9.93
C MET A 173 -6.03 28.37 10.57
N ALA A 174 -6.01 27.09 10.99
CA ALA A 174 -7.18 26.36 11.47
C ALA A 174 -7.39 26.46 13.00
N LYS A 175 -6.36 26.86 13.76
CA LYS A 175 -6.46 27.23 15.17
C LYS A 175 -7.26 28.53 15.35
#